data_AF-A0AAP6DCN3-F1
#
_entry.id   AF-A0AAP6DCN3-F1
#
_cell.length_a   1.000
_cell.length_b   1.000
_cell.length_c   1.000
_cell.angle_alpha   90.00
_cell.angle_beta   90.00
_cell.angle_gamma   90.00
#
_symmetry.space_group_name_H-M   'P 1'
#
loop_
_entity.id
_entity.type
_entity.pdbx_description
1 polymer ?
#
loop_
_entity_poly.entity_id
_entity_poly.type
_entity_poly.pdbx_seq_one_letter_code
_entity_poly.pdbx_strand_id
1 'polypeptide(L)'
;DDLHINIEDVINKAKQANVKELLSVGVTLDSFPNMLEMIVPYENVYASCGVHPLDVESAFSMETLRRHASHERVVAIGETGLDYHYKPETAALQKERFEQQVELAVELNKPLIIHTRNAREDTLDILRNGGAEKCGGVIHCFTEDLPFAEAAMDLGFYISISGIVTFRQAT
;
A
#
# COMPACT_ATOMS: atom_id res chain seq x y z
N ASP A 1 16.23 17.76 19.72
CA ASP A 1 16.60 17.71 18.29
C ASP A 1 16.38 16.33 17.69
N ASP A 2 15.16 15.79 17.80
CA ASP A 2 14.83 14.42 17.35
C ASP A 2 14.31 14.33 15.91
N LEU A 3 14.21 15.46 15.21
CA LEU A 3 13.74 15.49 13.83
C LEU A 3 14.78 14.86 12.89
N HIS A 4 14.27 14.16 11.87
CA HIS A 4 15.09 13.56 10.83
C HIS A 4 15.62 14.63 9.87
N ILE A 5 16.90 14.51 9.48
CA ILE A 5 17.57 15.53 8.65
C ILE A 5 17.51 15.15 7.16
N ASN A 6 17.69 13.87 6.86
CA ASN A 6 17.65 13.30 5.52
C ASN A 6 17.40 11.78 5.60
N ILE A 7 17.33 11.11 4.44
CA ILE A 7 17.08 9.66 4.38
C ILE A 7 18.19 8.87 5.09
N GLU A 8 19.46 9.25 4.93
CA GLU A 8 20.57 8.56 5.56
C GLU A 8 20.44 8.58 7.10
N ASP A 9 20.06 9.72 7.68
CA ASP A 9 19.78 9.86 9.10
C ASP A 9 18.61 8.97 9.56
N VAL A 10 17.51 8.92 8.78
CA VAL A 10 16.38 8.02 9.05
C VAL A 10 16.84 6.56 9.11
N ILE A 11 17.60 6.13 8.11
CA ILE A 11 18.06 4.74 7.99
C ILE A 11 19.04 4.39 9.12
N ASN A 12 19.94 5.30 9.47
CA ASN A 12 20.89 5.09 10.56
C ASN A 12 20.20 5.01 11.92
N LYS A 13 19.22 5.88 12.19
CA LYS A 13 18.40 5.82 13.41
C LYS A 13 17.56 4.53 13.46
N ALA A 14 16.97 4.13 12.33
CA ALA A 14 16.24 2.86 12.22
C ALA A 14 17.13 1.66 12.57
N LYS A 15 18.36 1.62 12.03
CA LYS A 15 19.36 0.58 12.35
C LYS A 15 19.73 0.57 13.84
N GLN A 16 19.95 1.74 14.44
CA GLN A 16 20.23 1.86 15.88
C GLN A 16 19.07 1.37 16.76
N ALA A 17 17.83 1.50 16.26
CA ALA A 17 16.62 0.97 16.89
C ALA A 17 16.34 -0.51 16.55
N ASN A 18 17.28 -1.21 15.92
CA ASN A 18 17.17 -2.61 15.47
C ASN A 18 16.13 -2.87 14.36
N VAL A 19 15.72 -1.84 13.61
CA VAL A 19 14.94 -1.99 12.39
C VAL A 19 15.88 -2.41 11.26
N LYS A 20 15.64 -3.61 10.70
CA LYS A 20 16.53 -4.22 9.71
C LYS A 20 16.17 -3.85 8.28
N GLU A 21 14.88 -3.88 7.96
CA GLU A 21 14.35 -3.72 6.61
C GLU A 21 13.33 -2.57 6.62
N LEU A 22 13.28 -1.79 5.55
CA LEU A 22 12.37 -0.67 5.37
C LEU A 22 11.65 -0.81 4.04
N LEU A 23 10.38 -0.41 4.00
CA LEU A 23 9.58 -0.39 2.79
C LEU A 23 9.09 1.04 2.53
N SER A 24 9.55 1.62 1.42
CA SER A 24 9.08 2.90 0.93
C SER A 24 7.80 2.69 0.11
N VAL A 25 6.72 3.37 0.48
CA VAL A 25 5.41 3.17 -0.13
C VAL A 25 5.20 4.14 -1.29
N GLY A 26 5.08 3.62 -2.51
CA GLY A 26 4.74 4.41 -3.69
C GLY A 26 3.24 4.67 -3.76
N VAL A 27 2.83 5.93 -3.83
CA VAL A 27 1.41 6.35 -3.80
C VAL A 27 0.93 7.01 -5.09
N THR A 28 1.83 7.44 -5.98
CA THR A 28 1.52 7.99 -7.30
C THR A 28 2.53 7.53 -8.35
N LEU A 29 2.11 7.43 -9.62
CA LEU A 29 3.02 7.03 -10.70
C LEU A 29 4.07 8.11 -11.02
N ASP A 30 3.71 9.38 -10.93
CA ASP A 30 4.58 10.49 -11.31
C ASP A 30 5.75 10.67 -10.33
N SER A 31 5.51 10.43 -9.03
CA SER A 31 6.54 10.61 -8.00
C SER A 31 7.40 9.36 -7.77
N PHE A 32 6.94 8.20 -8.26
CA PHE A 32 7.60 6.92 -8.04
C PHE A 32 9.06 6.87 -8.52
N PRO A 33 9.43 7.36 -9.73
CA PRO A 33 10.82 7.34 -10.17
C PRO A 33 11.77 8.08 -9.23
N ASN A 34 11.37 9.28 -8.78
CA ASN A 34 12.18 10.08 -7.85
C ASN A 34 12.33 9.39 -6.50
N MET A 35 11.25 8.80 -5.98
CA MET A 35 11.30 8.02 -4.74
C MET A 35 12.25 6.82 -4.88
N LEU A 36 12.20 6.12 -6.00
CA LEU A 36 13.05 4.97 -6.26
C LEU A 36 14.53 5.39 -6.29
N GLU A 37 14.88 6.46 -7.01
CA GLU A 37 16.25 7.00 -7.05
C GLU A 37 16.79 7.34 -5.64
N MET A 38 15.93 7.85 -4.76
CA MET A 38 16.29 8.20 -3.39
C MET A 38 16.61 6.97 -2.51
N ILE A 39 16.05 5.80 -2.81
CA ILE A 39 16.24 4.59 -1.98
C ILE A 39 17.27 3.60 -2.55
N VAL A 40 17.56 3.66 -3.85
CA VAL A 40 18.50 2.74 -4.54
C VAL A 40 19.86 2.58 -3.83
N PRO A 41 20.47 3.63 -3.24
CA PRO A 41 21.74 3.48 -2.52
C PRO A 41 21.68 2.61 -1.25
N TYR A 42 20.49 2.25 -0.76
CA TYR A 42 20.31 1.57 0.52
C TYR A 42 19.76 0.16 0.33
N GLU A 43 20.63 -0.84 0.52
CA GLU A 43 20.31 -2.24 0.21
C GLU A 43 19.13 -2.81 1.02
N ASN A 44 18.91 -2.30 2.24
CA ASN A 44 17.86 -2.75 3.14
C ASN A 44 16.55 -1.94 3.00
N VAL A 45 16.42 -1.13 1.94
CA VAL A 45 15.22 -0.38 1.62
C VAL A 45 14.62 -0.92 0.32
N TYR A 46 13.34 -1.26 0.38
CA TYR A 46 12.54 -1.75 -0.74
C TYR A 46 11.45 -0.74 -1.07
N ALA A 47 10.76 -0.97 -2.18
CA ALA A 47 9.62 -0.16 -2.60
C ALA A 47 8.36 -1.00 -2.78
N SER A 48 7.21 -0.36 -2.62
CA SER A 48 5.98 -0.76 -3.29
C SER A 48 5.64 0.25 -4.39
N CYS A 49 4.84 -0.17 -5.37
CA CYS A 49 4.36 0.71 -6.42
C CYS A 49 2.85 0.58 -6.56
N GLY A 50 2.13 1.69 -6.45
CA GLY A 50 0.69 1.75 -6.61
C GLY A 50 0.20 3.19 -6.78
N VAL A 51 -1.11 3.31 -6.91
CA VAL A 51 -1.84 4.58 -6.93
C VAL A 51 -2.87 4.56 -5.81
N HIS A 52 -2.67 5.47 -4.86
CA HIS A 52 -3.49 5.62 -3.66
C HIS A 52 -4.90 6.09 -4.02
N PRO A 53 -5.97 5.64 -3.33
CA PRO A 53 -7.36 5.98 -3.67
C PRO A 53 -7.67 7.49 -3.74
N LEU A 54 -6.95 8.30 -2.96
CA LEU A 54 -7.14 9.75 -2.96
C LEU A 54 -6.44 10.48 -4.11
N ASP A 55 -5.52 9.83 -4.82
CA ASP A 55 -4.86 10.37 -6.00
C ASP A 55 -5.69 10.07 -7.26
N VAL A 56 -6.69 10.90 -7.48
CA VAL A 56 -7.65 10.78 -8.60
C VAL A 56 -7.33 11.70 -9.77
N GLU A 57 -6.56 12.76 -9.53
CA GLU A 57 -6.26 13.80 -10.51
C GLU A 57 -5.05 13.44 -11.39
N SER A 58 -4.06 12.74 -10.84
CA SER A 58 -2.90 12.32 -11.61
C SER A 58 -3.27 11.33 -12.71
N ALA A 59 -2.48 11.38 -13.79
CA ALA A 59 -2.61 10.48 -14.91
C ALA A 59 -2.39 9.03 -14.46
N PHE A 60 -3.36 8.17 -14.76
CA PHE A 60 -3.26 6.75 -14.49
C PHE A 60 -2.94 5.99 -15.77
N SER A 61 -1.90 5.15 -15.73
CA SER A 61 -1.51 4.30 -16.85
C SER A 61 -1.07 2.93 -16.34
N MET A 62 -1.79 1.89 -16.77
CA MET A 62 -1.43 0.50 -16.48
C MET A 62 -0.09 0.08 -17.08
N GLU A 63 0.32 0.70 -18.19
CA GLU A 63 1.63 0.47 -18.78
C GLU A 63 2.74 1.00 -17.88
N THR A 64 2.59 2.25 -17.41
CA THR A 64 3.54 2.86 -16.48
C THR A 64 3.60 2.11 -15.15
N LEU A 65 2.44 1.77 -14.58
CA LEU A 65 2.36 1.00 -13.35
C LEU A 65 3.06 -0.36 -13.50
N ARG A 66 2.77 -1.14 -14.54
CA ARG A 66 3.40 -2.45 -14.78
C ARG A 66 4.91 -2.33 -14.94
N ARG A 67 5.38 -1.31 -15.66
CA ARG A 67 6.82 -1.04 -15.83
C ARG A 67 7.50 -0.75 -14.49
N HIS A 68 6.91 0.13 -13.67
CA HIS A 68 7.44 0.44 -12.34
C HIS A 68 7.39 -0.76 -11.41
N ALA A 69 6.26 -1.45 -11.37
CA ALA A 69 6.05 -2.66 -10.59
C ALA A 69 7.04 -3.78 -10.95
N SER A 70 7.60 -3.81 -12.15
CA SER A 70 8.57 -4.84 -12.57
C SER A 70 10.00 -4.58 -12.08
N HIS A 71 10.28 -3.43 -11.47
CA HIS A 71 11.61 -3.12 -10.95
C HIS A 71 11.99 -4.06 -9.78
N GLU A 72 13.27 -4.46 -9.69
CA GLU A 72 13.75 -5.45 -8.70
C GLU A 72 13.55 -5.02 -7.24
N ARG A 73 13.63 -3.71 -6.98
CA ARG A 73 13.38 -3.12 -5.65
C ARG A 73 11.90 -3.11 -5.26
N VAL A 74 10.99 -3.32 -6.21
CA VAL A 74 9.55 -3.31 -5.92
C VAL A 74 9.11 -4.69 -5.47
N VAL A 75 8.69 -4.80 -4.21
CA VAL A 75 8.32 -6.08 -3.59
C VAL A 75 6.80 -6.23 -3.42
N ALA A 76 6.02 -5.18 -3.65
CA ALA A 76 4.57 -5.17 -3.47
C ALA A 76 3.87 -4.19 -4.43
N ILE A 77 2.59 -4.43 -4.71
CA ILE A 77 1.69 -3.48 -5.36
C ILE A 77 0.93 -2.69 -4.29
N GLY A 78 0.89 -1.38 -4.45
CA GLY A 78 0.26 -0.46 -3.51
C GLY A 78 1.22 0.64 -3.05
N GLU A 79 0.76 1.60 -2.27
CA GLU A 79 -0.56 1.60 -1.63
C GLU A 79 -1.70 1.82 -2.61
N THR A 80 -2.74 0.99 -2.50
CA THR A 80 -3.97 1.03 -3.31
C THR A 80 -5.16 0.63 -2.45
N GLY A 81 -6.39 0.84 -2.92
CA GLY A 81 -7.60 0.45 -2.21
C GLY A 81 -8.68 1.52 -2.31
N LEU A 82 -9.41 1.74 -1.22
CA LEU A 82 -10.62 2.58 -1.20
C LEU A 82 -10.65 3.51 0.03
N ASP A 83 -10.98 4.78 -0.17
CA ASP A 83 -11.21 5.77 0.89
C ASP A 83 -12.49 6.56 0.60
N TYR A 84 -13.59 6.11 1.21
CA TYR A 84 -14.89 6.76 1.08
C TYR A 84 -15.12 7.85 2.13
N HIS A 85 -14.19 8.01 3.08
CA HIS A 85 -14.30 9.04 4.10
C HIS A 85 -13.95 10.42 3.55
N TYR A 86 -12.85 10.53 2.80
CA TYR A 86 -12.37 11.83 2.31
C TYR A 86 -12.89 12.21 0.92
N LYS A 87 -13.09 11.23 0.02
CA LYS A 87 -13.54 11.47 -1.36
C LYS A 87 -14.61 10.46 -1.81
N PRO A 88 -15.78 10.39 -1.14
CA PRO A 88 -16.85 9.47 -1.53
C PRO A 88 -17.34 9.68 -2.98
N GLU A 89 -17.26 10.90 -3.49
CA GLU A 89 -17.67 11.26 -4.85
C GLU A 89 -16.81 10.59 -5.95
N THR A 90 -15.61 10.12 -5.60
CA THR A 90 -14.70 9.45 -6.54
C THR A 90 -14.72 7.92 -6.43
N ALA A 91 -15.63 7.35 -5.64
CA ALA A 91 -15.68 5.91 -5.35
C ALA A 91 -15.66 5.02 -6.60
N ALA A 92 -16.34 5.42 -7.68
CA ALA A 92 -16.33 4.67 -8.93
C ALA A 92 -14.93 4.55 -9.55
N LEU A 93 -14.18 5.66 -9.58
CA LEU A 93 -12.81 5.69 -10.09
C LEU A 93 -11.84 4.96 -9.16
N GLN A 94 -12.03 5.08 -7.84
CA GLN A 94 -11.22 4.36 -6.86
C GLN A 94 -11.37 2.84 -7.07
N LYS A 95 -12.61 2.35 -7.24
CA LYS A 95 -12.88 0.94 -7.53
C LYS A 95 -12.24 0.46 -8.81
N GLU A 96 -12.42 1.20 -9.91
CA GLU A 96 -11.80 0.86 -11.20
C GLU A 96 -10.28 0.71 -11.08
N ARG A 97 -9.61 1.70 -10.47
CA ARG A 97 -8.15 1.67 -10.29
C ARG A 97 -7.70 0.61 -9.30
N PHE A 98 -8.51 0.31 -8.29
CA PHE A 98 -8.19 -0.72 -7.31
C PHE A 98 -8.29 -2.11 -7.96
N GLU A 99 -9.36 -2.40 -8.70
CA GLU A 99 -9.53 -3.65 -9.45
C GLU A 99 -8.36 -3.90 -10.41
N GLN A 100 -7.95 -2.89 -11.17
CA GLN A 100 -6.81 -2.97 -12.08
C GLN A 100 -5.48 -3.25 -11.37
N GLN A 101 -5.29 -2.69 -10.17
CA GLN A 101 -4.09 -2.92 -9.36
C GLN A 101 -4.09 -4.31 -8.71
N VAL A 102 -5.25 -4.84 -8.31
CA VAL A 102 -5.41 -6.22 -7.83
C VAL A 102 -5.10 -7.21 -8.95
N GLU A 103 -5.64 -6.99 -10.15
CA GLU A 103 -5.35 -7.83 -11.32
C GLU A 103 -3.85 -7.90 -11.59
N LEU A 104 -3.16 -6.74 -11.58
CA LEU A 104 -1.71 -6.68 -11.80
C LEU A 104 -0.92 -7.37 -10.69
N ALA A 105 -1.34 -7.23 -9.42
CA ALA A 105 -0.69 -7.90 -8.30
C ALA A 105 -0.74 -9.42 -8.43
N VAL A 106 -1.89 -9.95 -8.84
CA VAL A 106 -2.07 -11.38 -9.12
C VAL A 106 -1.26 -11.81 -10.35
N GLU A 107 -1.25 -11.04 -11.43
CA GLU A 107 -0.46 -11.31 -12.65
C GLU A 107 1.05 -11.42 -12.33
N LEU A 108 1.58 -10.49 -11.53
CA LEU A 108 3.00 -10.43 -11.17
C LEU A 108 3.35 -11.28 -9.94
N ASN A 109 2.36 -11.92 -9.31
CA ASN A 109 2.51 -12.62 -8.03
C ASN A 109 3.21 -11.76 -6.96
N LYS A 110 2.76 -10.50 -6.82
CA LYS A 110 3.26 -9.56 -5.81
C LYS A 110 2.19 -9.30 -4.76
N PRO A 111 2.54 -9.30 -3.47
CA PRO A 111 1.57 -8.99 -2.41
C PRO A 111 1.04 -7.57 -2.55
N LEU A 112 -0.19 -7.37 -2.06
CA LEU A 112 -0.87 -6.07 -2.04
C LEU A 112 -0.63 -5.31 -0.73
N ILE A 113 -0.58 -3.98 -0.80
CA ILE A 113 -0.66 -3.06 0.34
C ILE A 113 -1.97 -2.29 0.22
N ILE A 114 -2.93 -2.64 1.07
CA ILE A 114 -4.31 -2.16 0.97
C ILE A 114 -4.58 -1.04 1.98
N HIS A 115 -5.00 0.11 1.45
CA HIS A 115 -5.69 1.16 2.19
C HIS A 115 -7.19 0.91 2.12
N THR A 116 -7.86 0.87 3.27
CA THR A 116 -9.32 0.86 3.30
C THR A 116 -9.81 1.77 4.40
N ARG A 117 -10.83 2.58 4.09
CA ARG A 117 -11.49 3.44 5.05
C ARG A 117 -12.94 3.67 4.67
N ASN A 118 -13.86 3.27 5.55
CA ASN A 118 -15.31 3.35 5.33
C ASN A 118 -15.77 2.62 4.04
N ALA A 119 -15.01 1.63 3.58
CA ALA A 119 -15.20 0.96 2.29
C ALA A 119 -15.08 -0.57 2.39
N ARG A 120 -15.40 -1.13 3.55
CA ARG A 120 -15.16 -2.53 3.93
C ARG A 120 -15.71 -3.56 2.94
N GLU A 121 -17.00 -3.46 2.62
CA GLU A 121 -17.69 -4.42 1.75
C GLU A 121 -17.08 -4.42 0.34
N ASP A 122 -17.03 -3.24 -0.30
CA ASP A 122 -16.42 -3.07 -1.62
C ASP A 122 -14.94 -3.52 -1.65
N THR A 123 -14.19 -3.29 -0.56
CA THR A 123 -12.79 -3.73 -0.47
C THR A 123 -12.70 -5.26 -0.52
N LEU A 124 -13.45 -5.96 0.32
CA LEU A 124 -13.44 -7.43 0.36
C LEU A 124 -13.96 -8.04 -0.94
N ASP A 125 -14.98 -7.43 -1.54
CA ASP A 125 -15.56 -7.93 -2.79
C ASP A 125 -14.58 -7.79 -3.96
N ILE A 126 -13.88 -6.67 -4.08
CA ILE A 126 -12.84 -6.49 -5.11
C ILE A 126 -11.69 -7.48 -4.91
N LEU A 127 -11.23 -7.66 -3.67
CA LEU A 127 -10.16 -8.64 -3.36
C LEU A 127 -10.57 -10.07 -3.72
N ARG A 128 -11.79 -10.48 -3.36
CA ARG A 128 -12.33 -11.82 -3.70
C ARG A 128 -12.50 -12.01 -5.19
N ASN A 129 -13.13 -11.05 -5.87
CA ASN A 129 -13.42 -11.14 -7.30
C ASN A 129 -12.14 -11.11 -8.14
N GLY A 130 -11.13 -10.36 -7.68
CA GLY A 130 -9.81 -10.29 -8.31
C GLY A 130 -8.92 -11.52 -8.06
N GLY A 131 -9.33 -12.46 -7.21
CA GLY A 131 -8.51 -13.63 -6.87
C GLY A 131 -7.26 -13.27 -6.05
N ALA A 132 -7.37 -12.23 -5.21
CA ALA A 132 -6.24 -11.70 -4.45
C ALA A 132 -5.63 -12.71 -3.47
N GLU A 133 -6.35 -13.77 -3.09
CA GLU A 133 -5.85 -14.86 -2.26
C GLU A 133 -4.63 -15.58 -2.87
N LYS A 134 -4.42 -15.44 -4.18
CA LYS A 134 -3.25 -15.99 -4.88
C LYS A 134 -1.95 -15.26 -4.55
N CYS A 135 -2.04 -13.96 -4.22
CA CYS A 135 -0.87 -13.12 -3.93
C CYS A 135 -0.82 -12.62 -2.47
N GLY A 136 -1.96 -12.59 -1.78
CA GLY A 136 -2.10 -12.09 -0.43
C GLY A 136 -1.67 -10.63 -0.30
N GLY A 137 -1.37 -10.20 0.94
CA GLY A 137 -0.91 -8.85 1.19
C GLY A 137 -1.06 -8.41 2.62
N VAL A 138 -1.16 -7.10 2.83
CA VAL A 138 -1.40 -6.49 4.13
C VAL A 138 -2.54 -5.48 4.04
N ILE A 139 -3.46 -5.52 5.00
CA ILE A 139 -4.36 -4.40 5.26
C ILE A 139 -3.57 -3.38 6.09
N HIS A 140 -3.12 -2.32 5.43
CA HIS A 140 -2.29 -1.27 6.02
C HIS A 140 -3.12 -0.41 6.99
N CYS A 141 -2.46 0.06 8.05
CA CYS A 141 -3.04 0.99 9.03
C CYS A 141 -4.45 0.60 9.51
N PHE A 142 -4.60 -0.68 9.88
CA PHE A 142 -5.89 -1.28 10.17
C PHE A 142 -6.63 -0.57 11.30
N THR A 143 -7.86 -0.13 11.02
CA THR A 143 -8.77 0.55 11.95
C THR A 143 -10.22 0.07 11.83
N GLU A 144 -10.45 -1.03 11.10
CA GLU A 144 -11.77 -1.62 10.89
C GLU A 144 -12.11 -2.63 12.01
N ASP A 145 -13.25 -3.31 11.91
CA ASP A 145 -13.72 -4.25 12.94
C ASP A 145 -13.22 -5.70 12.77
N LEU A 146 -13.38 -6.50 13.82
CA LEU A 146 -12.95 -7.89 13.86
C LEU A 146 -13.52 -8.75 12.71
N PRO A 147 -14.82 -8.66 12.34
CA PRO A 147 -15.35 -9.40 11.20
C PRO A 147 -14.64 -9.10 9.88
N PHE A 148 -14.29 -7.83 9.63
CA PHE A 148 -13.49 -7.49 8.46
C PHE A 148 -12.09 -8.10 8.53
N ALA A 149 -11.43 -8.02 9.70
CA ALA A 149 -10.10 -8.59 9.88
C ALA A 149 -10.09 -10.10 9.61
N GLU A 150 -11.06 -10.84 10.15
CA GLU A 150 -11.23 -12.28 9.92
C GLU A 150 -11.42 -12.58 8.43
N ALA A 151 -12.32 -11.85 7.76
CA ALA A 151 -12.56 -12.01 6.32
C ALA A 151 -11.32 -11.69 5.46
N ALA A 152 -10.52 -10.71 5.84
CA ALA A 152 -9.27 -10.39 5.15
C ALA A 152 -8.20 -11.47 5.38
N MET A 153 -8.09 -12.01 6.60
CA MET A 153 -7.18 -13.12 6.91
C MET A 153 -7.53 -14.40 6.16
N ASP A 154 -8.82 -14.70 5.97
CA ASP A 154 -9.29 -15.83 5.15
C ASP A 154 -8.86 -15.70 3.68
N LEU A 155 -8.61 -14.47 3.21
CA LEU A 155 -8.08 -14.17 1.88
C LEU A 155 -6.54 -14.11 1.83
N GLY A 156 -5.85 -14.49 2.92
CA GLY A 156 -4.39 -14.51 2.98
C GLY A 156 -3.74 -13.14 3.26
N PHE A 157 -4.51 -12.18 3.81
CA PHE A 157 -3.97 -10.88 4.20
C PHE A 157 -3.51 -10.83 5.65
N TYR A 158 -2.40 -10.14 5.89
CA TYR A 158 -1.95 -9.75 7.22
C TYR A 158 -2.66 -8.48 7.68
N ILE A 159 -2.85 -8.34 8.99
CA ILE A 159 -3.42 -7.13 9.60
C ILE A 159 -2.29 -6.27 10.17
N SER A 160 -2.10 -5.07 9.63
CA SER A 160 -1.05 -4.15 10.10
C SER A 160 -1.49 -3.40 11.35
N ILE A 161 -0.77 -3.61 12.45
CA ILE A 161 -0.94 -2.81 13.67
C ILE A 161 0.08 -1.67 13.67
N SER A 162 -0.41 -0.44 13.50
CA SER A 162 0.43 0.77 13.49
C SER A 162 0.45 1.44 14.85
N GLY A 163 1.20 2.55 14.97
CA GLY A 163 1.23 3.37 16.18
C GLY A 163 -0.14 3.91 16.62
N ILE A 164 -1.15 3.92 15.72
CA ILE A 164 -2.53 4.31 16.04
C ILE A 164 -3.09 3.50 17.21
N VAL A 165 -2.66 2.24 17.41
CA VAL A 165 -3.07 1.40 18.55
C VAL A 165 -2.76 2.04 19.91
N THR A 166 -1.81 2.98 19.97
CA THR A 166 -1.44 3.69 21.19
C THR A 166 -2.35 4.88 21.50
N PHE A 167 -3.25 5.26 20.58
CA PHE A 167 -4.16 6.38 20.74
C PHE A 167 -5.41 5.95 21.50
N ARG A 168 -5.93 6.82 22.39
CA ARG A 168 -7.14 6.53 23.19
C ARG A 168 -8.42 6.40 22.37
N GLN A 169 -8.44 6.89 21.13
CA GLN A 169 -9.55 6.80 20.18
C GLN A 169 -9.02 6.21 18.87
N ALA A 170 -8.68 4.92 18.91
CA ALA A 170 -8.13 4.17 17.78
C ALA A 170 -9.18 3.30 17.05
N THR A 171 -10.45 3.57 17.30
CA THR A 171 -11.63 2.85 16.79
C THR A 171 -12.66 3.83 16.28
#